data_AF-A0A096A1T3-F1
#
_entry.id   AF-A0A096A1T3-F1
#
_cell.length_a   1.000
_cell.length_b   1.000
_cell.length_c   1.000
_cell.angle_alpha   90.00
_cell.angle_beta   90.00
_cell.angle_gamma   90.00
#
_symmetry.space_group_name_H-M   'P 1'
#
loop_
_entity.id
_entity.type
_entity.pdbx_description
1 polymer ?
#
loop_
_entity_poly.entity_id
_entity_poly.type
_entity_poly.pdbx_seq_one_letter_code
_entity_poly.pdbx_strand_id
1 'polypeptide(L)'
;PEAAARVARHAALHAVARRAGAPLLLAHTLDDQAETVLLGLARGAGPSALSGIAPDRTWDDGVRVLRPLLALRRDDTEAACDELGLEPWHDPHNDDPRHARVRVRSTALPMLEELLGPGVAANLARTADLVRADSAVLDSLADEVLAQACHGAPAGGVVDLDVGVVVTQPDAVRTRILKKWAEANGASALTTAHVRALDRLVGDHRGRGGVALPPAETPDQPGCRLEAHRKGGTLAVSRGCTGPAPTTQGSPHDRSGDPGQQSPARQRGKDDRMHDVKDFNVPDNPYGADVEAILISETELRARIAEMAARVNETHADAEEDLILVGVLKGAVFFMTDFARELKCPTQMEFMAVSSYGNSTSSSGVVRILKDLDRDIEGRDVIILEDIIDSGLTLSWLVKNLRNRNPRSLEVITLLRKPDALRAKLDIADIGFDIPNEFVIGYGLDYAERYRDLPYVGTLHPRVYQS
;
A
#
# COMPACT_ATOMS: atom_id res chain seq x y z
N PRO A 1 13.14 -15.52 2.89
CA PRO A 1 14.51 -15.99 3.22
C PRO A 1 15.12 -15.31 4.45
N GLU A 2 15.23 -13.98 4.47
CA GLU A 2 15.87 -13.21 5.58
C GLU A 2 15.07 -13.25 6.89
N ALA A 3 13.74 -13.06 6.83
CA ALA A 3 12.87 -13.15 8.01
C ALA A 3 12.95 -14.53 8.69
N ALA A 4 13.01 -15.61 7.90
CA ALA A 4 13.15 -16.97 8.42
C ALA A 4 14.52 -17.20 9.08
N ALA A 5 15.61 -16.69 8.48
CA ALA A 5 16.94 -16.77 9.08
C ALA A 5 17.03 -15.97 10.39
N ARG A 6 16.41 -14.79 10.45
CA ARG A 6 16.32 -13.98 11.67
C ARG A 6 15.53 -14.71 12.76
N VAL A 7 14.38 -15.30 12.43
CA VAL A 7 13.56 -16.09 13.37
C VAL A 7 14.36 -17.27 13.91
N ALA A 8 15.04 -18.03 13.04
CA ALA A 8 15.87 -19.17 13.45
C ALA A 8 17.03 -18.75 14.36
N ARG A 9 17.73 -17.65 14.02
CA ARG A 9 18.82 -17.10 14.83
C ARG A 9 18.33 -16.67 16.21
N HIS A 10 17.22 -15.95 16.28
CA HIS A 10 16.64 -15.53 17.56
C HIS A 10 16.21 -16.74 18.39
N ALA A 11 15.54 -17.73 17.80
CA ALA A 11 15.15 -18.95 18.50
C ALA A 11 16.36 -19.68 19.12
N ALA A 12 17.46 -19.80 18.37
CA ALA A 12 18.68 -20.41 18.87
C ALA A 12 19.31 -19.62 20.02
N LEU A 13 19.43 -18.29 19.88
CA LEU A 13 19.99 -17.43 20.93
C LEU A 13 19.13 -17.44 22.20
N HIS A 14 17.81 -17.41 22.06
CA HIS A 14 16.87 -17.49 23.17
C HIS A 14 16.97 -18.82 23.92
N ALA A 15 17.07 -19.93 23.20
CA ALA A 15 17.25 -21.25 23.81
C ALA A 15 18.52 -21.34 24.66
N VAL A 16 19.62 -20.73 24.18
CA VAL A 16 20.89 -20.64 24.94
C VAL A 16 20.74 -19.75 26.16
N ALA A 17 20.18 -18.55 26.02
CA ALA A 17 19.99 -17.60 27.11
C ALA A 17 19.12 -18.19 28.24
N ARG A 18 18.03 -18.87 27.89
CA ARG A 18 17.16 -19.56 28.85
C ARG A 18 17.89 -20.66 29.60
N ARG A 19 18.68 -21.48 28.91
CA ARG A 19 19.47 -22.56 29.53
C ARG A 19 20.51 -22.00 30.50
N ALA A 20 21.09 -20.85 30.17
CA ALA A 20 22.08 -20.18 31.00
C ALA A 20 21.47 -19.35 32.15
N GLY A 21 20.16 -19.06 32.12
CA GLY A 21 19.52 -18.14 33.08
C GLY A 21 20.07 -16.71 33.01
N ALA A 22 20.57 -16.30 31.85
CA ALA A 22 21.30 -15.04 31.66
C ALA A 22 20.64 -14.15 30.60
N PRO A 23 20.80 -12.81 30.68
CA PRO A 23 20.33 -11.91 29.64
C PRO A 23 21.13 -12.09 28.34
N LEU A 24 20.46 -11.86 27.21
CA LEU A 24 21.09 -11.83 25.90
C LEU A 24 21.58 -10.41 25.58
N LEU A 25 22.87 -10.24 25.33
CA LEU A 25 23.44 -8.97 24.89
C LEU A 25 23.55 -8.94 23.36
N LEU A 26 22.98 -7.92 22.71
CA LEU A 26 23.08 -7.74 21.26
C LEU A 26 23.75 -6.40 20.94
N ALA A 27 24.73 -6.43 20.04
CA ALA A 27 25.55 -5.29 19.63
C ALA A 27 24.86 -4.37 18.61
N HIS A 28 23.60 -3.99 18.87
CA HIS A 28 22.95 -2.97 18.03
C HIS A 28 23.51 -1.58 18.37
N THR A 29 23.78 -0.81 17.34
CA THR A 29 24.38 0.54 17.40
C THR A 29 23.34 1.63 17.14
N LEU A 30 23.75 2.88 17.31
CA LEU A 30 22.96 4.06 16.95
C LEU A 30 22.57 4.04 15.45
N ASP A 31 23.44 3.52 14.60
CA ASP A 31 23.19 3.37 13.16
C ASP A 31 22.07 2.35 12.89
N ASP A 32 22.06 1.22 13.61
CA ASP A 32 20.96 0.24 13.51
C ASP A 32 19.63 0.83 13.98
N GLN A 33 19.68 1.76 14.95
CA GLN A 33 18.52 2.52 15.40
C GLN A 33 18.01 3.43 14.29
N ALA A 34 18.87 4.27 13.72
CA ALA A 34 18.54 5.17 12.62
C ALA A 34 17.97 4.42 11.40
N GLU A 35 18.62 3.31 11.01
CA GLU A 35 18.14 2.42 9.95
C GLU A 35 16.72 1.91 10.24
N THR A 36 16.46 1.48 11.48
CA THR A 36 15.15 0.94 11.89
C THR A 36 14.07 2.01 11.88
N VAL A 37 14.36 3.21 12.40
CA VAL A 37 13.42 4.34 12.44
C VAL A 37 13.09 4.81 11.03
N LEU A 38 14.09 4.97 10.17
CA LEU A 38 13.88 5.41 8.78
C LEU A 38 13.06 4.39 7.97
N LEU A 39 13.33 3.10 8.14
CA LEU A 39 12.51 2.04 7.56
C LEU A 39 11.08 2.03 8.12
N GLY A 40 10.89 2.37 9.40
CA GLY A 40 9.59 2.52 10.03
C GLY A 40 8.78 3.68 9.41
N LEU A 41 9.41 4.85 9.27
CA LEU A 41 8.83 6.03 8.63
C LEU A 41 8.41 5.74 7.20
N ALA A 42 9.30 5.14 6.39
CA ALA A 42 9.03 4.83 4.99
C ALA A 42 7.87 3.84 4.78
N ARG A 43 7.53 3.04 5.79
CA ARG A 43 6.42 2.08 5.76
C ARG A 43 5.10 2.65 6.29
N GLY A 44 5.06 3.94 6.64
CA GLY A 44 3.88 4.56 7.24
C GLY A 44 3.51 3.97 8.61
N ALA A 45 4.51 3.44 9.33
CA ALA A 45 4.25 2.75 10.57
C ALA A 45 4.04 3.74 11.73
N GLY A 46 3.10 3.42 12.63
CA GLY A 46 2.74 4.28 13.77
C GLY A 46 3.84 4.40 14.84
N PRO A 47 3.54 5.06 15.98
CA PRO A 47 4.51 5.35 17.04
C PRO A 47 5.33 4.14 17.49
N SER A 48 4.75 2.94 17.51
CA SER A 48 5.44 1.69 17.86
C SER A 48 6.66 1.38 16.97
N ALA A 49 6.60 1.67 15.67
CA ALA A 49 7.73 1.47 14.77
C ALA A 49 8.75 2.61 14.86
N LEU A 50 8.29 3.83 15.14
CA LEU A 50 9.13 5.01 15.31
C LEU A 50 9.93 4.97 16.61
N SER A 51 9.41 4.29 17.64
CA SER A 51 10.17 3.96 18.84
C SER A 51 11.42 3.12 18.51
N GLY A 52 11.54 2.49 17.35
CA GLY A 52 12.74 1.74 16.99
C GLY A 52 13.10 0.60 17.97
N ILE A 53 14.38 0.27 18.02
CA ILE A 53 14.99 -0.78 18.83
C ILE A 53 15.07 -0.37 20.30
N ALA A 54 14.43 -1.13 21.19
CA ALA A 54 14.48 -0.89 22.63
C ALA A 54 15.83 -1.30 23.27
N PRO A 55 16.40 -0.50 24.17
CA PRO A 55 17.65 -0.83 24.86
C PRO A 55 17.52 -1.99 25.83
N ASP A 56 16.36 -2.14 26.45
CA ASP A 56 15.99 -3.24 27.34
C ASP A 56 14.62 -3.76 26.93
N ARG A 57 14.51 -5.07 26.69
CA ARG A 57 13.25 -5.72 26.36
C ARG A 57 13.24 -7.16 26.85
N THR A 58 12.19 -7.52 27.58
CA THR A 58 11.84 -8.91 27.87
C THR A 58 10.86 -9.42 26.83
N TRP A 59 11.12 -10.62 26.30
CA TRP A 59 10.21 -11.29 25.37
C TRP A 59 9.23 -12.20 26.11
N ASP A 60 8.17 -12.65 25.42
CA ASP A 60 7.10 -13.47 26.01
C ASP A 60 7.62 -14.81 26.57
N ASP A 61 8.76 -15.29 26.07
CA ASP A 61 9.44 -16.49 26.55
C ASP A 61 10.32 -16.27 27.79
N GLY A 62 10.30 -15.06 28.36
CA GLY A 62 11.01 -14.65 29.57
C GLY A 62 12.46 -14.19 29.34
N VAL A 63 12.96 -14.22 28.10
CA VAL A 63 14.35 -13.81 27.81
C VAL A 63 14.47 -12.29 27.82
N ARG A 64 15.32 -11.77 28.71
CA ARG A 64 15.71 -10.35 28.73
C ARG A 64 16.82 -10.10 27.71
N VAL A 65 16.61 -9.13 26.83
CA VAL A 65 17.56 -8.74 25.78
C VAL A 65 18.01 -7.31 26.03
N LEU A 66 19.32 -7.12 26.17
CA LEU A 66 19.96 -5.82 26.39
C LEU A 66 20.81 -5.41 25.18
N ARG A 67 20.87 -4.11 24.91
CA ARG A 67 21.62 -3.54 23.77
C ARG A 67 22.49 -2.37 24.23
N PRO A 68 23.62 -2.65 24.88
CA PRO A 68 24.44 -1.62 25.53
C PRO A 68 25.10 -0.63 24.54
N LEU A 69 25.23 -1.00 23.26
CA LEU A 69 25.92 -0.20 22.25
C LEU A 69 25.00 0.75 21.47
N LEU A 70 23.70 0.84 21.80
CA LEU A 70 22.73 1.64 21.04
C LEU A 70 23.03 3.14 21.01
N ALA A 71 23.84 3.63 21.96
CA ALA A 71 24.27 5.02 22.02
C ALA A 71 25.54 5.30 21.20
N LEU A 72 26.23 4.26 20.72
CA LEU A 72 27.50 4.36 20.00
C LEU A 72 27.28 4.28 18.50
N ARG A 73 28.11 4.97 17.71
CA ARG A 73 28.12 4.83 16.25
C ARG A 73 28.72 3.48 15.86
N ARG A 74 28.38 2.99 14.68
CA ARG A 74 29.05 1.80 14.12
C ARG A 74 30.56 2.02 14.00
N ASP A 75 30.96 3.18 13.49
CA ASP A 75 32.37 3.56 13.32
C ASP A 75 33.14 3.52 14.65
N ASP A 76 32.49 3.88 15.78
CA ASP A 76 33.12 3.79 17.11
C ASP A 76 33.39 2.33 17.50
N THR A 77 32.48 1.41 17.15
CA THR A 77 32.66 -0.03 17.45
C THR A 77 33.71 -0.68 16.56
N GLU A 78 33.85 -0.21 15.31
CA GLU A 78 34.89 -0.66 14.39
C GLU A 78 36.26 -0.16 14.84
N ALA A 79 36.38 1.13 15.19
CA ALA A 79 37.60 1.72 15.74
C ALA A 79 38.05 1.01 17.03
N ALA A 80 37.11 0.63 17.90
CA ALA A 80 37.42 -0.14 19.11
C ALA A 80 37.94 -1.56 18.79
N CYS A 81 37.40 -2.22 17.76
CA CYS A 81 37.92 -3.52 17.32
C CYS A 81 39.36 -3.38 16.81
N ASP A 82 39.63 -2.35 16.00
CA ASP A 82 40.96 -2.08 15.46
C ASP A 82 41.99 -1.78 16.56
N GLU A 83 41.62 -0.94 17.55
CA GLU A 83 42.49 -0.61 18.68
C GLU A 83 42.83 -1.84 19.54
N LEU A 84 41.86 -2.76 19.69
CA LEU A 84 42.04 -4.00 20.44
C LEU A 84 42.69 -5.13 19.62
N GLY A 85 42.96 -4.91 18.32
CA GLY A 85 43.48 -5.92 17.42
C GLY A 85 42.53 -7.10 17.20
N LEU A 86 41.22 -6.85 17.23
CA LEU A 86 40.18 -7.85 16.99
C LEU A 86 39.80 -7.87 15.51
N GLU A 87 39.73 -9.05 14.90
CA GLU A 87 39.25 -9.22 13.53
C GLU A 87 37.75 -9.59 13.56
N PRO A 88 36.84 -8.67 13.22
CA PRO A 88 35.41 -8.97 13.21
C PRO A 88 35.04 -9.84 12.00
N TRP A 89 34.06 -10.72 12.20
CA TRP A 89 33.46 -11.46 11.09
C TRP A 89 32.52 -10.56 10.28
N HIS A 90 32.80 -10.39 8.99
CA HIS A 90 31.92 -9.67 8.07
C HIS A 90 30.97 -10.64 7.34
N ASP A 91 29.68 -10.60 7.70
CA ASP A 91 28.65 -11.41 7.03
C ASP A 91 28.48 -10.94 5.56
N PRO A 92 28.62 -11.81 4.56
CA PRO A 92 28.45 -11.45 3.15
C PRO A 92 27.09 -10.83 2.79
N HIS A 93 26.03 -11.05 3.59
CA HIS A 93 24.71 -10.45 3.37
C HIS A 93 24.66 -8.97 3.77
N ASN A 94 25.65 -8.46 4.50
CA ASN A 94 25.68 -7.07 4.97
C ASN A 94 25.91 -6.06 3.84
N ASP A 95 26.37 -6.51 2.67
CA ASP A 95 26.70 -5.65 1.53
C ASP A 95 25.75 -5.84 0.34
N ASP A 96 24.76 -6.74 0.44
CA ASP A 96 23.86 -7.04 -0.67
C ASP A 96 22.74 -5.99 -0.80
N PRO A 97 22.74 -5.17 -1.87
CA PRO A 97 21.80 -4.07 -2.03
C PRO A 97 20.35 -4.53 -2.26
N ARG A 98 20.09 -5.84 -2.42
CA ARG A 98 18.72 -6.38 -2.44
C ARG A 98 18.03 -6.16 -1.09
N HIS A 99 18.78 -6.12 0.01
CA HIS A 99 18.23 -5.87 1.34
C HIS A 99 17.96 -4.39 1.57
N ALA A 100 16.72 -4.06 1.99
CA ALA A 100 16.30 -2.68 2.22
C ALA A 100 17.17 -1.98 3.27
N ARG A 101 17.61 -2.71 4.29
CA ARG A 101 18.48 -2.19 5.36
C ARG A 101 19.87 -1.80 4.84
N VAL A 102 20.43 -2.60 3.92
CA VAL A 102 21.70 -2.29 3.25
C VAL A 102 21.57 -1.00 2.45
N ARG A 103 20.52 -0.85 1.62
CA ARG A 103 20.30 0.41 0.86
C ARG A 103 20.10 1.63 1.76
N VAL A 104 19.47 1.45 2.93
CA VAL A 104 19.32 2.55 3.89
C VAL A 104 20.69 3.00 4.41
N ARG A 105 21.55 2.04 4.77
CA ARG A 105 22.90 2.29 5.25
C ARG A 105 23.83 2.87 4.19
N SER A 106 23.89 2.24 3.01
CA SER A 106 24.87 2.56 1.97
C SER A 106 24.48 3.73 1.08
N THR A 107 23.21 4.15 1.10
CA THR A 107 22.70 5.14 0.14
C THR A 107 21.77 6.16 0.80
N ALA A 108 20.71 5.72 1.49
CA ALA A 108 19.70 6.66 1.98
C ALA A 108 20.21 7.59 3.08
N LEU A 109 20.85 7.04 4.14
CA LEU A 109 21.40 7.84 5.23
C LEU A 109 22.54 8.76 4.76
N PRO A 110 23.53 8.29 3.97
CA PRO A 110 24.56 9.18 3.41
C PRO A 110 23.98 10.31 2.56
N MET A 111 23.01 10.00 1.67
CA MET A 111 22.35 11.03 0.85
C MET A 111 21.56 12.03 1.70
N LEU A 112 20.90 11.59 2.77
CA LEU A 112 20.22 12.50 3.69
C LEU A 112 21.21 13.41 4.42
N GLU A 113 22.36 12.89 4.84
CA GLU A 113 23.40 13.71 5.48
C GLU A 113 24.06 14.68 4.51
N GLU A 114 24.25 14.29 3.25
CA GLU A 114 24.75 15.17 2.19
C GLU A 114 23.77 16.33 1.93
N LEU A 115 22.46 16.04 1.87
CA LEU A 115 21.43 17.02 1.52
C LEU A 115 20.97 17.89 2.69
N LEU A 116 20.91 17.34 3.91
CA LEU A 116 20.32 18.00 5.09
C LEU A 116 21.38 18.39 6.14
N GLY A 117 22.62 17.97 5.96
CA GLY A 117 23.71 18.18 6.90
C GLY A 117 23.95 16.99 7.84
N PRO A 118 25.07 16.99 8.57
CA PRO A 118 25.48 15.87 9.40
C PRO A 118 24.55 15.62 10.59
N GLY A 119 24.56 14.39 11.11
CA GLY A 119 23.86 14.04 12.35
C GLY A 119 22.42 13.57 12.15
N VAL A 120 22.02 13.23 10.93
CA VAL A 120 20.69 12.67 10.63
C VAL A 120 20.45 11.40 11.45
N ALA A 121 21.43 10.50 11.51
CA ALA A 121 21.31 9.26 12.28
C ALA A 121 21.11 9.52 13.78
N ALA A 122 21.88 10.44 14.37
CA ALA A 122 21.73 10.82 15.78
C ALA A 122 20.37 11.47 16.06
N ASN A 123 19.88 12.31 15.13
CA ASN A 123 18.56 12.92 15.24
C ASN A 123 17.45 11.86 15.20
N LEU A 124 17.52 10.89 14.28
CA LEU A 124 16.56 9.78 14.19
C LEU A 124 16.56 8.92 15.47
N ALA A 125 17.73 8.61 16.01
CA ALA A 125 17.85 7.86 17.27
C ALA A 125 17.23 8.62 18.45
N ARG A 126 17.51 9.93 18.57
CA ARG A 126 16.90 10.79 19.61
C ARG A 126 15.38 10.88 19.46
N THR A 127 14.87 10.99 18.24
CA THR A 127 13.42 10.96 17.99
C THR A 127 12.82 9.62 18.44
N ALA A 128 13.50 8.50 18.21
CA ALA A 128 13.03 7.20 18.66
C ALA A 128 12.92 7.12 20.19
N ASP A 129 13.88 7.69 20.91
CA ASP A 129 13.86 7.70 22.38
C ASP A 129 12.75 8.58 22.94
N LEU A 130 12.51 9.75 22.35
CA LEU A 130 11.37 10.61 22.71
C LEU A 130 10.04 9.89 22.49
N VAL A 131 9.84 9.32 21.29
CA VAL A 131 8.60 8.61 20.95
C VAL A 131 8.42 7.38 21.85
N ARG A 132 9.51 6.68 22.23
CA ARG A 132 9.45 5.54 23.14
C ARG A 132 9.02 5.98 24.54
N ALA A 133 9.60 7.06 25.08
CA ALA A 133 9.26 7.58 26.39
C ALA A 133 7.77 7.98 26.46
N ASP A 134 7.30 8.74 25.47
CA ASP A 134 5.89 9.15 25.37
C ASP A 134 4.97 7.93 25.23
N SER A 135 5.35 6.97 24.37
CA SER A 135 4.56 5.75 24.18
C SER A 135 4.46 4.93 25.46
N ALA A 136 5.53 4.83 26.25
CA ALA A 136 5.53 4.09 27.50
C ALA A 136 4.55 4.69 28.53
N VAL A 137 4.47 6.02 28.62
CA VAL A 137 3.49 6.70 29.48
C VAL A 137 2.07 6.42 29.00
N LEU A 138 1.82 6.58 27.70
CA LEU A 138 0.50 6.33 27.11
C LEU A 138 0.06 4.87 27.26
N ASP A 139 1.00 3.93 27.13
CA ASP A 139 0.74 2.51 27.31
C ASP A 139 0.43 2.19 28.78
N SER A 140 1.14 2.79 29.74
CA SER A 140 0.85 2.66 31.19
C SER A 140 -0.55 3.18 31.53
N LEU A 141 -0.92 4.36 31.04
CA LEU A 141 -2.26 4.92 31.23
C LEU A 141 -3.34 4.01 30.62
N ALA A 142 -3.07 3.48 29.43
CA ALA A 142 -3.98 2.53 28.80
C ALA A 142 -4.12 1.23 29.60
N ASP A 143 -3.03 0.70 30.16
CA ASP A 143 -3.04 -0.51 30.99
C ASP A 143 -3.82 -0.31 32.30
N GLU A 144 -3.64 0.84 32.96
CA GLU A 144 -4.38 1.20 34.17
C GLU A 144 -5.88 1.27 33.91
N VAL A 145 -6.30 1.95 32.84
CA VAL A 145 -7.71 2.07 32.49
C VAL A 145 -8.27 0.73 32.00
N LEU A 146 -7.51 -0.03 31.21
CA LEU A 146 -7.93 -1.35 30.74
C LEU A 146 -8.18 -2.30 31.93
N ALA A 147 -7.33 -2.28 32.95
CA ALA A 147 -7.51 -3.07 34.16
C ALA A 147 -8.79 -2.68 34.95
N GLN A 148 -9.19 -1.41 34.90
CA GLN A 148 -10.42 -0.91 35.55
C GLN A 148 -11.68 -1.20 34.72
N ALA A 149 -11.58 -1.11 33.40
CA ALA A 149 -12.70 -1.22 32.47
C ALA A 149 -13.05 -2.68 32.11
N CYS A 150 -12.14 -3.63 32.33
CA CYS A 150 -12.38 -5.03 32.02
C CYS A 150 -13.22 -5.73 33.09
N HIS A 151 -14.20 -6.53 32.65
CA HIS A 151 -15.04 -7.36 33.51
C HIS A 151 -15.05 -8.82 33.02
N GLY A 152 -14.90 -9.80 33.94
CA GLY A 152 -14.56 -11.21 33.62
C GLY A 152 -13.04 -11.36 33.42
N ALA A 153 -12.33 -12.43 33.82
CA ALA A 153 -12.61 -13.87 33.77
C ALA A 153 -11.69 -14.67 34.72
N PRO A 154 -11.90 -15.99 34.91
CA PRO A 154 -10.74 -16.90 34.79
C PRO A 154 -11.01 -18.20 34.00
N ALA A 155 -9.95 -18.72 33.39
CA ALA A 155 -9.83 -19.91 32.52
C ALA A 155 -10.27 -19.73 31.04
N GLY A 156 -9.51 -18.93 30.28
CA GLY A 156 -9.50 -19.00 28.81
C GLY A 156 -10.67 -18.35 28.07
N GLY A 157 -11.49 -17.54 28.75
CA GLY A 157 -12.66 -16.86 28.19
C GLY A 157 -12.42 -15.41 27.74
N VAL A 158 -13.34 -14.90 26.91
CA VAL A 158 -13.46 -13.52 26.41
C VAL A 158 -13.53 -12.53 27.58
N VAL A 159 -12.81 -11.41 27.46
CA VAL A 159 -12.83 -10.30 28.42
C VAL A 159 -13.70 -9.19 27.85
N ASP A 160 -14.75 -8.83 28.58
CA ASP A 160 -15.66 -7.75 28.22
C ASP A 160 -15.10 -6.40 28.70
N LEU A 161 -15.39 -5.32 27.97
CA LEU A 161 -14.85 -3.98 28.22
C LEU A 161 -15.98 -2.96 28.44
N ASP A 162 -15.95 -2.23 29.55
CA ASP A 162 -16.90 -1.17 29.86
C ASP A 162 -16.70 0.07 28.97
N VAL A 163 -17.67 0.32 28.08
CA VAL A 163 -17.67 1.44 27.14
C VAL A 163 -17.76 2.78 27.86
N GLY A 164 -18.46 2.85 29.00
CA GLY A 164 -18.62 4.07 29.78
C GLY A 164 -17.30 4.58 30.36
N VAL A 165 -16.42 3.68 30.77
CA VAL A 165 -15.06 4.04 31.22
C VAL A 165 -14.19 4.45 30.04
N VAL A 166 -14.24 3.70 28.95
CA VAL A 166 -13.35 3.87 27.78
C VAL A 166 -13.67 5.13 26.98
N VAL A 167 -14.94 5.48 26.78
CA VAL A 167 -15.36 6.65 25.99
C VAL A 167 -14.90 7.98 26.61
N THR A 168 -14.67 8.02 27.93
CA THR A 168 -14.21 9.23 28.63
C THR A 168 -12.71 9.49 28.46
N GLN A 169 -11.96 8.53 27.93
CA GLN A 169 -10.52 8.65 27.76
C GLN A 169 -10.15 9.47 26.52
N PRO A 170 -9.03 10.22 26.55
CA PRO A 170 -8.48 10.86 25.36
C PRO A 170 -8.19 9.85 24.24
N ASP A 171 -8.32 10.28 22.99
CA ASP A 171 -8.19 9.43 21.79
C ASP A 171 -6.91 8.58 21.77
N ALA A 172 -5.78 9.14 22.18
CA ALA A 172 -4.49 8.46 22.22
C ALA A 172 -4.46 7.28 23.21
N VAL A 173 -5.16 7.40 24.35
CA VAL A 173 -5.28 6.34 25.36
C VAL A 173 -6.36 5.34 24.95
N ARG A 174 -7.51 5.85 24.49
CA ARG A 174 -8.66 5.04 24.06
C ARG A 174 -8.30 4.05 22.95
N THR A 175 -7.61 4.50 21.91
CA THR A 175 -7.16 3.63 20.81
C THR A 175 -6.16 2.55 21.25
N ARG A 176 -5.34 2.83 22.27
CA ARG A 176 -4.43 1.83 22.88
C ARG A 176 -5.17 0.80 23.71
N ILE A 177 -6.13 1.23 24.51
CA ILE A 177 -7.02 0.34 25.28
C ILE A 177 -7.70 -0.64 24.32
N LEU A 178 -8.32 -0.14 23.24
CA LEU A 178 -9.05 -0.97 22.28
C LEU A 178 -8.15 -1.98 21.56
N LYS A 179 -6.94 -1.55 21.19
CA LYS A 179 -5.95 -2.45 20.59
C LYS A 179 -5.54 -3.56 21.56
N LYS A 180 -5.13 -3.21 22.79
CA LYS A 180 -4.71 -4.16 23.83
C LYS A 180 -5.83 -5.12 24.22
N TRP A 181 -7.06 -4.61 24.34
CA TRP A 181 -8.25 -5.41 24.61
C TRP A 181 -8.53 -6.43 23.50
N ALA A 182 -8.44 -6.02 22.23
CA ALA A 182 -8.64 -6.91 21.09
C ALA A 182 -7.55 -7.99 21.03
N GLU A 183 -6.29 -7.63 21.27
CA GLU A 183 -5.16 -8.58 21.36
C GLU A 183 -5.37 -9.59 22.50
N ALA A 184 -5.79 -9.13 23.68
CA ALA A 184 -6.11 -9.99 24.82
C ALA A 184 -7.26 -10.97 24.52
N ASN A 185 -8.17 -10.62 23.60
CA ASN A 185 -9.26 -11.47 23.15
C ASN A 185 -8.89 -12.39 21.97
N GLY A 186 -7.61 -12.40 21.56
CA GLY A 186 -7.08 -13.28 20.53
C GLY A 186 -7.08 -12.68 19.12
N ALA A 187 -7.17 -11.36 18.99
CA ALA A 187 -6.88 -10.70 17.71
C ALA A 187 -5.36 -10.59 17.48
N SER A 188 -4.94 -10.62 16.23
CA SER A 188 -3.52 -10.42 15.83
C SER A 188 -3.43 -9.57 14.57
N ALA A 189 -2.29 -8.95 14.28
CA ALA A 189 -2.11 -8.12 13.08
C ALA A 189 -3.16 -7.00 12.91
N LEU A 190 -3.58 -6.38 14.01
CA LEU A 190 -4.54 -5.28 13.99
C LEU A 190 -3.99 -4.06 13.22
N THR A 191 -4.77 -3.57 12.26
CA THR A 191 -4.48 -2.36 11.49
C THR A 191 -5.11 -1.14 12.17
N THR A 192 -4.70 0.05 11.75
CA THR A 192 -5.35 1.31 12.18
C THR A 192 -6.85 1.32 11.85
N ALA A 193 -7.26 0.70 10.74
CA ALA A 193 -8.66 0.58 10.36
C ALA A 193 -9.46 -0.26 11.37
N HIS A 194 -8.92 -1.39 11.83
CA HIS A 194 -9.54 -2.20 12.88
C HIS A 194 -9.71 -1.40 14.17
N VAL A 195 -8.66 -0.69 14.63
CA VAL A 195 -8.73 0.11 15.86
C VAL A 195 -9.73 1.26 15.74
N ARG A 196 -9.80 1.94 14.59
CA ARG A 196 -10.82 2.98 14.32
C ARG A 196 -12.24 2.40 14.25
N ALA A 197 -12.41 1.19 13.71
CA ALA A 197 -13.70 0.53 13.70
C ALA A 197 -14.19 0.19 15.11
N LEU A 198 -13.28 -0.29 15.98
CA LEU A 198 -13.56 -0.48 17.41
C LEU A 198 -13.89 0.84 18.11
N ASP A 199 -13.16 1.92 17.81
CA ASP A 199 -13.41 3.24 18.41
C ASP A 199 -14.78 3.80 18.04
N ARG A 200 -15.24 3.55 16.81
CA ARG A 200 -16.60 3.89 16.38
C ARG A 200 -17.68 3.13 17.15
N LEU A 201 -17.45 1.85 17.50
CA LEU A 201 -18.39 1.09 18.33
C LEU A 201 -18.53 1.70 19.74
N VAL A 202 -17.45 2.25 20.30
CA VAL A 202 -17.45 2.93 21.59
C VAL A 202 -18.23 4.26 21.49
N GLY A 203 -17.94 5.07 20.48
CA GLY A 203 -18.54 6.41 20.30
C GLY A 203 -20.03 6.40 19.92
N ASP A 204 -20.46 5.52 19.00
CA ASP A 204 -21.81 5.58 18.43
C ASP A 204 -22.81 4.69 19.17
N HIS A 205 -23.95 5.26 19.54
CA HIS A 205 -24.99 4.58 20.35
C HIS A 205 -26.03 3.83 19.49
N ARG A 206 -25.96 3.98 18.16
CA ARG A 206 -26.90 3.34 17.22
C ARG A 206 -26.25 2.11 16.62
N GLY A 207 -26.85 0.95 16.89
CA GLY A 207 -26.32 -0.39 16.57
C GLY A 207 -25.91 -0.56 15.11
N ARG A 208 -24.64 -0.31 14.83
CA ARG A 208 -23.95 -0.85 13.65
C ARG A 208 -23.54 -2.29 13.96
N GLY A 209 -23.48 -3.13 12.94
CA GLY A 209 -23.03 -4.53 13.04
C GLY A 209 -21.63 -4.66 13.65
N GLY A 210 -21.26 -5.87 14.05
CA GLY A 210 -19.97 -6.12 14.69
C GLY A 210 -18.78 -5.84 13.78
N VAL A 211 -17.62 -5.64 14.39
CA VAL A 211 -16.33 -5.41 13.74
C VAL A 211 -15.59 -6.74 13.66
N ALA A 212 -15.38 -7.24 12.44
CA ALA A 212 -14.54 -8.40 12.21
C ALA A 212 -13.10 -8.07 12.59
N LEU A 213 -12.49 -8.94 13.40
CA LEU A 213 -11.11 -8.84 13.83
C LEU A 213 -10.30 -10.00 13.26
N PRO A 214 -9.06 -9.76 12.79
CA PRO A 214 -8.14 -10.83 12.40
C PRO A 214 -7.79 -11.71 13.62
N PRO A 215 -8.17 -13.01 13.64
CA PRO A 215 -7.82 -13.91 14.73
C PRO A 215 -6.31 -14.19 14.75
N ALA A 216 -5.76 -14.51 15.92
CA ALA A 216 -4.44 -15.14 16.01
C ALA A 216 -4.53 -16.55 15.43
N GLU A 217 -3.79 -16.83 14.35
CA GLU A 217 -3.71 -18.19 13.80
C GLU A 217 -3.07 -19.12 14.84
N THR A 218 -3.83 -20.12 15.28
CA THR A 218 -3.30 -21.23 16.08
C THR A 218 -3.40 -22.52 15.25
N PRO A 219 -2.38 -23.41 15.28
CA PRO A 219 -2.41 -24.68 14.55
C PRO A 219 -3.66 -25.53 14.84
N ASP A 220 -4.27 -25.33 16.00
CA ASP A 220 -5.41 -26.10 16.49
C ASP A 220 -6.79 -25.52 16.07
N GLN A 221 -6.86 -24.34 15.43
CA GLN A 221 -8.14 -23.68 15.09
C GLN A 221 -8.11 -22.88 13.76
N PRO A 222 -7.98 -23.54 12.59
CA PRO A 222 -8.13 -22.86 11.30
C PRO A 222 -9.59 -22.44 11.06
N GLY A 223 -9.81 -21.14 10.79
CA GLY A 223 -11.11 -20.62 10.33
C GLY A 223 -12.05 -20.01 11.39
N CYS A 224 -11.58 -19.76 12.62
CA CYS A 224 -12.39 -19.06 13.62
C CYS A 224 -12.60 -17.58 13.25
N ARG A 225 -13.86 -17.16 13.08
CA ARG A 225 -14.19 -15.73 12.91
C ARG A 225 -14.25 -15.06 14.28
N LEU A 226 -13.49 -13.98 14.45
CA LEU A 226 -13.49 -13.15 15.64
C LEU A 226 -14.26 -11.85 15.33
N GLU A 227 -15.30 -11.54 16.11
CA GLU A 227 -16.11 -10.34 15.87
C GLU A 227 -16.38 -9.58 17.17
N ALA A 228 -15.93 -8.33 17.21
CA ALA A 228 -16.20 -7.42 18.32
C ALA A 228 -17.55 -6.74 18.13
N HIS A 229 -18.37 -6.70 19.16
CA HIS A 229 -19.70 -6.09 19.11
C HIS A 229 -19.98 -5.34 20.41
N ARG A 230 -20.77 -4.28 20.31
CA ARG A 230 -21.26 -3.55 21.47
C ARG A 230 -22.62 -4.11 21.90
N LYS A 231 -22.72 -4.54 23.15
CA LYS A 231 -23.98 -4.97 23.79
C LYS A 231 -24.27 -4.03 24.95
N GLY A 232 -25.06 -2.99 24.69
CA GLY A 232 -25.37 -1.96 25.69
C GLY A 232 -24.15 -1.14 26.09
N GLY A 233 -23.80 -1.13 27.38
CA GLY A 233 -22.64 -0.43 27.93
C GLY A 233 -21.31 -1.18 27.80
N THR A 234 -21.30 -2.34 27.15
CA THR A 234 -20.14 -3.24 27.13
C THR A 234 -19.75 -3.60 25.71
N LEU A 235 -18.45 -3.65 25.46
CA LEU A 235 -17.84 -4.18 24.24
C LEU A 235 -17.40 -5.62 24.51
N ALA A 236 -17.85 -6.55 23.67
CA ALA A 236 -17.62 -7.99 23.82
C ALA A 236 -17.10 -8.59 22.50
N VAL A 237 -16.44 -9.74 22.58
CA VAL A 237 -15.99 -10.48 21.38
C VAL A 237 -16.73 -11.80 21.28
N SER A 238 -17.30 -12.10 20.12
CA SER A 238 -17.82 -13.42 19.79
C SER A 238 -16.83 -14.19 18.92
N ARG A 239 -16.74 -15.50 19.18
CA ARG A 239 -15.99 -16.45 18.33
C ARG A 239 -17.00 -17.35 17.63
N GLY A 240 -16.96 -17.37 16.30
CA GLY A 240 -17.73 -18.30 15.48
C GLY A 240 -16.83 -19.40 14.93
N CYS A 241 -17.17 -20.66 15.20
CA CYS A 241 -16.61 -21.81 14.48
C CYS A 241 -17.62 -22.24 13.42
N THR A 242 -17.26 -22.15 12.13
CA THR A 242 -18.01 -22.87 11.10
C THR A 242 -17.58 -24.34 11.15
N GLY A 243 -18.47 -25.22 11.62
CA GLY A 243 -18.39 -26.62 11.21
C GLY A 243 -18.56 -26.73 9.68
N PRO A 244 -18.13 -27.83 9.03
CA PRO A 244 -18.38 -28.01 7.61
C PRO A 244 -19.88 -27.93 7.36
N ALA A 245 -20.30 -27.18 6.35
CA ALA A 245 -21.70 -26.95 6.03
C ALA A 245 -22.48 -28.28 5.93
N PRO A 246 -23.74 -28.35 6.40
CA PRO A 246 -24.52 -29.56 6.30
C PRO A 246 -24.79 -29.89 4.82
N THR A 247 -24.30 -31.05 4.39
CA THR A 247 -24.68 -31.67 3.11
C THR A 247 -26.16 -32.01 3.14
N THR A 248 -26.98 -31.21 2.47
CA THR A 248 -28.35 -31.59 2.12
C THR A 248 -28.30 -32.65 1.02
N GLN A 249 -28.56 -33.89 1.41
CA GLN A 249 -28.85 -34.99 0.50
C GLN A 249 -30.18 -34.73 -0.22
N GLY A 250 -30.13 -34.50 -1.53
CA GLY A 250 -31.24 -34.64 -2.47
C GLY A 250 -30.87 -35.71 -3.49
N SER A 251 -31.68 -36.77 -3.55
CA SER A 251 -31.47 -38.00 -4.33
C SER A 251 -31.42 -37.83 -5.86
N PRO A 252 -30.86 -38.81 -6.60
CA PRO A 252 -30.39 -38.67 -7.97
C PRO A 252 -31.44 -39.09 -9.00
N HIS A 253 -31.62 -38.31 -10.06
CA HIS A 253 -32.15 -38.79 -11.33
C HIS A 253 -31.53 -38.04 -12.52
N ASP A 254 -30.53 -38.70 -13.10
CA ASP A 254 -30.42 -39.03 -14.53
C ASP A 254 -30.67 -37.88 -15.55
N ARG A 255 -29.59 -37.31 -16.11
CA ARG A 255 -29.17 -37.54 -17.52
C ARG A 255 -28.11 -36.52 -17.99
N SER A 256 -26.93 -37.07 -18.32
CA SER A 256 -26.06 -36.72 -19.46
C SER A 256 -25.83 -35.25 -19.82
N GLY A 257 -24.58 -34.78 -19.63
CA GLY A 257 -24.01 -33.66 -20.39
C GLY A 257 -22.88 -32.92 -19.66
N ASP A 258 -21.65 -33.42 -19.75
CA ASP A 258 -20.42 -32.59 -19.63
C ASP A 258 -20.14 -32.01 -21.03
N PRO A 259 -19.76 -30.73 -21.18
CA PRO A 259 -18.38 -30.32 -20.91
C PRO A 259 -18.22 -28.98 -20.17
N GLY A 260 -17.25 -28.96 -19.26
CA GLY A 260 -16.48 -27.84 -18.70
C GLY A 260 -16.88 -26.40 -19.08
N GLN A 261 -17.38 -25.65 -18.10
CA GLN A 261 -17.48 -24.19 -18.18
C GLN A 261 -16.18 -23.52 -17.72
N GLN A 262 -15.41 -23.14 -18.74
CA GLN A 262 -14.47 -22.04 -18.71
C GLN A 262 -15.17 -20.78 -18.18
N SER A 263 -14.46 -20.00 -17.35
CA SER A 263 -14.85 -18.64 -17.00
C SER A 263 -15.20 -17.86 -18.28
N PRO A 264 -16.28 -17.05 -18.29
CA PRO A 264 -16.68 -16.37 -19.51
C PRO A 264 -15.59 -15.38 -19.89
N ALA A 265 -14.94 -15.65 -21.02
CA ALA A 265 -14.12 -14.67 -21.71
C ALA A 265 -14.98 -13.43 -21.93
N ARG A 266 -14.68 -12.34 -21.20
CA ARG A 266 -15.24 -11.01 -21.46
C ARG A 266 -15.03 -10.74 -22.96
N GLN A 267 -16.12 -10.53 -23.69
CA GLN A 267 -16.10 -10.24 -25.12
C GLN A 267 -15.27 -8.98 -25.36
N ARG A 268 -14.08 -9.16 -25.95
CA ARG A 268 -13.27 -8.09 -26.53
C ARG A 268 -14.03 -7.55 -27.75
N GLY A 269 -14.61 -6.35 -27.65
CA GLY A 269 -15.09 -5.60 -28.80
C GLY A 269 -13.88 -5.03 -29.56
N LYS A 270 -13.44 -5.61 -30.68
CA LYS A 270 -13.92 -5.52 -32.08
C LYS A 270 -13.30 -4.39 -32.93
N ASP A 271 -12.31 -3.65 -32.42
CA ASP A 271 -11.38 -2.94 -33.31
C ASP A 271 -9.93 -2.97 -32.78
N ASP A 272 -9.32 -4.17 -32.73
CA ASP A 272 -7.89 -4.39 -32.45
C ASP A 272 -6.98 -3.89 -33.63
N ARG A 273 -7.49 -2.99 -34.49
CA ARG A 273 -6.71 -2.45 -35.60
C ARG A 273 -5.81 -1.34 -35.09
N MET A 274 -4.53 -1.47 -35.40
CA MET A 274 -3.53 -0.42 -35.17
C MET A 274 -3.97 0.86 -35.86
N HIS A 275 -3.93 1.98 -35.15
CA HIS A 275 -4.18 3.31 -35.67
C HIS A 275 -2.86 3.90 -36.19
N ASP A 276 -2.52 3.60 -37.44
CA ASP A 276 -1.24 3.94 -38.09
C ASP A 276 -1.39 4.89 -39.29
N VAL A 277 -2.62 5.27 -39.66
CA VAL A 277 -2.89 6.21 -40.75
C VAL A 277 -2.69 7.64 -40.25
N LYS A 278 -1.81 8.37 -40.94
CA LYS A 278 -1.47 9.77 -40.64
C LYS A 278 -2.18 10.73 -41.59
N ASP A 279 -2.86 11.72 -41.04
CA ASP A 279 -3.38 12.87 -41.79
C ASP A 279 -2.39 14.04 -41.72
N PHE A 280 -1.76 14.34 -42.86
CA PHE A 280 -0.80 15.43 -43.00
C PHE A 280 -1.46 16.81 -43.22
N ASN A 281 -2.79 16.86 -43.32
CA ASN A 281 -3.54 18.11 -43.39
C ASN A 281 -3.77 18.68 -41.98
N VAL A 282 -2.68 19.08 -41.32
CA VAL A 282 -2.72 19.64 -39.96
C VAL A 282 -3.32 21.05 -40.00
N PRO A 283 -4.41 21.33 -39.25
CA PRO A 283 -4.98 22.67 -39.15
C PRO A 283 -4.02 23.67 -38.51
N ASP A 284 -4.24 24.96 -38.80
CA ASP A 284 -3.54 26.06 -38.13
C ASP A 284 -3.63 25.93 -36.60
N ASN A 285 -2.48 25.99 -35.94
CA ASN A 285 -2.37 25.78 -34.50
C ASN A 285 -1.23 26.65 -33.90
N PRO A 286 -1.22 26.87 -32.56
CA PRO A 286 -0.25 27.74 -31.90
C PRO A 286 1.22 27.28 -32.00
N TYR A 287 1.45 26.03 -32.44
CA TYR A 287 2.77 25.43 -32.56
C TYR A 287 3.32 25.44 -33.99
N GLY A 288 2.60 26.06 -34.92
CA GLY A 288 3.03 26.22 -36.31
C GLY A 288 3.32 24.87 -36.98
N ALA A 289 4.49 24.78 -37.62
CA ALA A 289 4.89 23.61 -38.41
C ALA A 289 5.68 22.56 -37.59
N ASP A 290 5.56 22.55 -36.27
CA ASP A 290 6.19 21.54 -35.41
C ASP A 290 5.48 20.17 -35.55
N VAL A 291 4.15 20.20 -35.70
CA VAL A 291 3.30 19.01 -35.87
C VAL A 291 3.43 18.51 -37.31
N GLU A 292 3.79 17.25 -37.49
CA GLU A 292 3.96 16.60 -38.80
C GLU A 292 2.62 16.10 -39.35
N ALA A 293 1.88 15.37 -38.52
CA ALA A 293 0.61 14.76 -38.91
C ALA A 293 -0.29 14.50 -37.70
N ILE A 294 -1.59 14.47 -37.93
CA ILE A 294 -2.60 14.00 -36.99
C ILE A 294 -2.69 12.48 -37.10
N LEU A 295 -2.58 11.80 -35.96
CA LEU A 295 -2.76 10.35 -35.86
C LEU A 295 -4.19 10.00 -35.46
N ILE A 296 -4.80 10.78 -34.54
CA ILE A 296 -6.19 10.59 -34.09
C ILE A 296 -6.82 11.97 -33.97
N SER A 297 -7.88 12.22 -34.75
CA SER A 297 -8.60 13.49 -34.77
C SER A 297 -9.44 13.73 -33.52
N GLU A 298 -9.81 14.98 -33.26
CA GLU A 298 -10.72 15.35 -32.16
C GLU A 298 -12.06 14.61 -32.24
N THR A 299 -12.57 14.41 -33.46
CA THR A 299 -13.86 13.73 -33.67
C THR A 299 -13.77 12.25 -33.33
N GLU A 300 -12.68 11.58 -33.70
CA GLU A 300 -12.42 10.18 -33.36
C GLU A 300 -12.23 10.01 -31.84
N LEU A 301 -11.46 10.89 -31.20
CA LEU A 301 -11.29 10.90 -29.74
C LEU A 301 -12.64 10.98 -29.03
N ARG A 302 -13.47 11.97 -29.37
CA ARG A 302 -14.79 12.15 -28.75
C ARG A 302 -15.70 10.95 -28.95
N ALA A 303 -15.76 10.41 -30.18
CA ALA A 303 -16.58 9.24 -30.48
C ALA A 303 -16.15 8.03 -29.64
N ARG A 304 -14.84 7.74 -29.59
CA ARG A 304 -14.31 6.61 -28.84
C ARG A 304 -14.49 6.77 -27.33
N ILE A 305 -14.31 7.97 -26.80
CA ILE A 305 -14.54 8.26 -25.37
C ILE A 305 -16.01 8.01 -25.00
N ALA A 306 -16.95 8.48 -25.81
CA ALA A 306 -18.38 8.24 -25.59
C ALA A 306 -18.72 6.74 -25.61
N GLU A 307 -18.12 5.96 -26.53
CA GLU A 307 -18.29 4.51 -26.57
C GLU A 307 -17.75 3.81 -25.31
N MET A 308 -16.55 4.16 -24.86
CA MET A 308 -15.97 3.59 -23.64
C MET A 308 -16.81 3.94 -22.41
N ALA A 309 -17.29 5.19 -22.32
CA ALA A 309 -18.15 5.64 -21.24
C ALA A 309 -19.52 4.95 -21.24
N ALA A 310 -20.10 4.66 -22.41
CA ALA A 310 -21.35 3.92 -22.52
C ALA A 310 -21.26 2.53 -21.86
N ARG A 311 -20.14 1.83 -22.02
CA ARG A 311 -19.92 0.52 -21.39
C ARG A 311 -19.80 0.62 -19.86
N VAL A 312 -19.15 1.67 -19.35
CA VAL A 312 -19.08 1.93 -17.90
C VAL A 312 -20.46 2.29 -17.35
N ASN A 313 -21.23 3.09 -18.09
CA ASN A 313 -22.61 3.42 -17.74
C ASN A 313 -23.50 2.17 -17.63
N GLU A 314 -23.32 1.17 -18.49
CA GLU A 314 -24.03 -0.10 -18.38
C GLU A 314 -23.60 -0.90 -17.15
N THR A 315 -22.30 -0.96 -16.87
CA THR A 315 -21.73 -1.76 -15.77
C THR A 315 -22.07 -1.17 -14.39
N HIS A 316 -22.16 0.16 -14.29
CA HIS A 316 -22.39 0.89 -13.04
C HIS A 316 -23.75 1.61 -12.99
N ALA A 317 -24.73 1.16 -13.78
CA ALA A 317 -26.06 1.77 -13.83
C ALA A 317 -26.76 1.81 -12.46
N ASP A 318 -26.56 0.76 -11.65
CA ASP A 318 -27.20 0.56 -10.34
C ASP A 318 -26.25 0.87 -9.17
N ALA A 319 -25.19 1.64 -9.39
CA ALA A 319 -24.23 1.95 -8.34
C ALA A 319 -24.87 2.84 -7.25
N GLU A 320 -24.90 2.33 -6.01
CA GLU A 320 -25.41 3.08 -4.84
C GLU A 320 -24.44 4.15 -4.32
N GLU A 321 -23.17 4.09 -4.74
CA GLU A 321 -22.11 5.02 -4.36
C GLU A 321 -21.45 5.63 -5.59
N ASP A 322 -20.92 6.85 -5.45
CA ASP A 322 -20.20 7.52 -6.54
C ASP A 322 -19.01 6.69 -7.02
N LEU A 323 -18.83 6.61 -8.34
CA LEU A 323 -17.67 5.97 -8.96
C LEU A 323 -16.42 6.84 -8.77
N ILE A 324 -15.29 6.27 -8.35
CA ILE A 324 -14.04 7.01 -8.21
C ILE A 324 -13.20 6.88 -9.49
N LEU A 325 -12.95 8.01 -10.15
CA LEU A 325 -12.06 8.12 -11.30
C LEU A 325 -10.69 8.60 -10.82
N VAL A 326 -9.66 7.80 -11.02
CA VAL A 326 -8.27 8.14 -10.66
C VAL A 326 -7.51 8.49 -11.92
N GLY A 327 -7.17 9.77 -12.09
CA GLY A 327 -6.32 10.25 -13.18
C GLY A 327 -4.86 10.37 -12.75
N VAL A 328 -3.94 9.83 -13.54
CA VAL A 328 -2.50 10.02 -13.31
C VAL A 328 -2.03 11.31 -13.97
N LEU A 329 -1.53 12.24 -13.16
CA LEU A 329 -1.07 13.53 -13.62
C LEU A 329 0.24 13.41 -14.44
N LYS A 330 0.41 14.23 -15.48
CA LYS A 330 -0.45 15.36 -15.87
C LYS A 330 -1.39 15.07 -17.05
N GLY A 331 -1.00 14.19 -17.97
CA GLY A 331 -1.64 14.10 -19.28
C GLY A 331 -3.05 13.52 -19.24
N ALA A 332 -3.33 12.57 -18.33
CA ALA A 332 -4.64 11.92 -18.23
C ALA A 332 -5.81 12.86 -17.88
N VAL A 333 -5.54 14.10 -17.43
CA VAL A 333 -6.59 15.08 -17.09
C VAL A 333 -7.55 15.33 -18.25
N PHE A 334 -7.04 15.45 -19.48
CA PHE A 334 -7.87 15.75 -20.65
C PHE A 334 -8.86 14.62 -20.91
N PHE A 335 -8.33 13.41 -21.09
CA PHE A 335 -9.13 12.20 -21.24
C PHE A 335 -10.13 12.01 -20.09
N MET A 336 -9.67 12.16 -18.84
CA MET A 336 -10.52 11.97 -17.67
C MET A 336 -11.69 12.95 -17.64
N THR A 337 -11.46 14.23 -17.97
CA THR A 337 -12.54 15.23 -17.95
C THR A 337 -13.58 14.99 -19.03
N ASP A 338 -13.18 14.57 -20.23
CA ASP A 338 -14.13 14.26 -21.29
C ASP A 338 -14.86 12.93 -21.01
N PHE A 339 -14.14 11.92 -20.52
CA PHE A 339 -14.74 10.66 -20.11
C PHE A 339 -15.80 10.84 -19.02
N ALA A 340 -15.50 11.62 -17.98
CA ALA A 340 -16.43 11.87 -16.88
C ALA A 340 -17.70 12.62 -17.31
N ARG A 341 -17.62 13.49 -18.33
CA ARG A 341 -18.79 14.20 -18.89
C ARG A 341 -19.76 13.26 -19.61
N GLU A 342 -19.27 12.15 -20.14
CA GLU A 342 -20.07 11.12 -20.81
C GLU A 342 -20.67 10.09 -19.83
N LEU A 343 -20.26 10.10 -18.57
CA LEU A 343 -20.82 9.23 -17.54
C LEU A 343 -22.17 9.76 -17.03
N LYS A 344 -23.10 8.84 -16.80
CA LYS A 344 -24.47 9.09 -16.31
C LYS A 344 -24.61 8.87 -14.81
N CYS A 345 -23.69 8.13 -14.20
CA CYS A 345 -23.63 7.94 -12.75
C CYS A 345 -22.85 9.08 -12.07
N PRO A 346 -23.14 9.39 -10.80
CA PRO A 346 -22.32 10.29 -9.99
C PRO A 346 -20.87 9.79 -9.93
N THR A 347 -19.91 10.70 -10.14
CA THR A 347 -18.49 10.37 -10.10
C THR A 347 -17.71 11.34 -9.22
N GLN A 348 -16.62 10.84 -8.63
CA GLN A 348 -15.63 11.61 -7.90
C GLN A 348 -14.30 11.50 -8.63
N MET A 349 -13.62 12.63 -8.83
CA MET A 349 -12.31 12.68 -9.45
C MET A 349 -11.22 12.76 -8.40
N GLU A 350 -10.26 11.85 -8.48
CA GLU A 350 -9.05 11.84 -7.67
C GLU A 350 -7.82 11.85 -8.58
N PHE A 351 -6.72 12.39 -8.09
CA PHE A 351 -5.50 12.55 -8.87
C PHE A 351 -4.30 11.98 -8.13
N MET A 352 -3.46 11.26 -8.87
CA MET A 352 -2.13 10.85 -8.39
C MET A 352 -1.06 11.45 -9.28
N ALA A 353 0.07 11.83 -8.70
CA ALA A 353 1.27 12.16 -9.44
C ALA A 353 2.39 11.20 -9.02
N VAL A 354 3.02 10.54 -9.98
CA VAL A 354 4.12 9.60 -9.73
C VAL A 354 5.33 9.94 -10.59
N SER A 355 6.52 9.76 -10.02
CA SER A 355 7.80 9.88 -10.71
C SER A 355 8.47 8.52 -10.75
N SER A 356 8.88 8.07 -11.92
CA SER A 356 9.83 6.95 -12.06
C SER A 356 11.26 7.47 -11.80
N TYR A 357 12.12 6.63 -11.21
CA TYR A 357 13.55 6.93 -11.13
C TYR A 357 14.23 6.68 -12.49
N GLY A 358 14.95 7.69 -13.00
CA GLY A 358 16.06 7.49 -13.94
C GLY A 358 15.99 8.31 -15.23
N ASN A 359 16.91 9.25 -15.39
CA ASN A 359 17.24 9.96 -16.63
C ASN A 359 18.08 9.09 -17.60
N SER A 360 17.95 7.76 -17.51
CA SER A 360 18.65 6.76 -18.30
C SER A 360 17.68 5.64 -18.62
N THR A 361 17.71 5.15 -19.85
CA THR A 361 16.76 4.29 -20.61
C THR A 361 16.37 2.92 -20.03
N SER A 362 16.33 2.77 -18.71
CA SER A 362 15.79 1.60 -18.01
C SER A 362 15.09 2.03 -16.72
N SER A 363 13.76 2.01 -16.72
CA SER A 363 12.94 2.25 -15.53
C SER A 363 13.28 1.25 -14.43
N SER A 364 13.90 1.71 -13.35
CA SER A 364 14.38 0.90 -12.22
C SER A 364 13.26 0.26 -11.37
N GLY A 365 12.00 0.35 -11.78
CA GLY A 365 10.83 -0.20 -11.09
C GLY A 365 10.49 0.48 -9.77
N VAL A 366 11.29 1.45 -9.31
CA VAL A 366 11.02 2.25 -8.12
C VAL A 366 10.24 3.50 -8.53
N VAL A 367 8.97 3.55 -8.10
CA VAL A 367 8.06 4.67 -8.35
C VAL A 367 7.94 5.49 -7.06
N ARG A 368 8.11 6.80 -7.16
CA ARG A 368 7.87 7.77 -6.08
C ARG A 368 6.51 8.42 -6.27
N ILE A 369 5.67 8.42 -5.24
CA ILE A 369 4.44 9.23 -5.23
C ILE A 369 4.82 10.68 -4.91
N LEU A 370 4.49 11.59 -5.82
CA LEU A 370 4.60 13.04 -5.64
C LEU A 370 3.30 13.62 -5.06
N LYS A 371 2.15 13.10 -5.50
CA LYS A 371 0.83 13.36 -4.93
C LYS A 371 0.06 12.06 -4.85
N ASP A 372 -0.49 11.77 -3.68
CA ASP A 372 -1.39 10.64 -3.45
C ASP A 372 -2.86 11.10 -3.53
N LEU A 373 -3.79 10.13 -3.50
CA LEU A 373 -5.23 10.33 -3.35
C LEU A 373 -5.51 11.12 -2.06
N ASP A 374 -6.45 12.05 -2.12
CA ASP A 374 -6.86 12.83 -0.94
C ASP A 374 -7.92 12.08 -0.11
N ARG A 375 -8.61 11.12 -0.74
CA ARG A 375 -9.67 10.31 -0.15
C ARG A 375 -9.35 8.82 -0.15
N ASP A 376 -9.98 8.11 0.77
CA ASP A 376 -9.91 6.66 0.85
C ASP A 376 -10.77 6.02 -0.25
N ILE A 377 -10.31 4.88 -0.75
CA ILE A 377 -10.96 4.08 -1.79
C ILE A 377 -11.42 2.71 -1.28
N GLU A 378 -11.23 2.40 0.00
CA GLU A 378 -11.67 1.15 0.61
C GLU A 378 -13.17 0.89 0.37
N GLY A 379 -13.49 -0.29 -0.17
CA GLY A 379 -14.87 -0.69 -0.49
C GLY A 379 -15.53 0.05 -1.66
N ARG A 380 -14.81 0.91 -2.38
CA ARG A 380 -15.33 1.71 -3.51
C ARG A 380 -15.05 1.06 -4.86
N ASP A 381 -15.84 1.41 -5.87
CA ASP A 381 -15.48 1.12 -7.27
C ASP A 381 -14.55 2.18 -7.81
N VAL A 382 -13.43 1.75 -8.38
CA VAL A 382 -12.35 2.64 -8.82
C VAL A 382 -11.96 2.31 -10.25
N ILE A 383 -11.89 3.35 -11.10
CA ILE A 383 -11.36 3.25 -12.46
C ILE A 383 -10.12 4.14 -12.56
N ILE A 384 -8.98 3.53 -12.89
CA ILE A 384 -7.78 4.27 -13.28
C ILE A 384 -7.91 4.67 -14.74
N LEU A 385 -7.78 5.96 -15.03
CA LEU A 385 -7.78 6.52 -16.38
C LEU A 385 -6.37 6.99 -16.72
N GLU A 386 -5.79 6.36 -17.75
CA GLU A 386 -4.43 6.66 -18.23
C GLU A 386 -4.50 7.21 -19.66
N ASP A 387 -3.71 8.24 -19.98
CA ASP A 387 -3.60 8.79 -21.34
C ASP A 387 -2.88 7.81 -22.29
N ILE A 388 -1.77 7.22 -21.87
CA ILE A 388 -1.00 6.27 -22.68
C ILE A 388 -0.32 5.18 -21.87
N ILE A 389 -0.47 3.93 -22.32
CA ILE A 389 0.35 2.81 -21.84
C ILE A 389 1.47 2.52 -22.84
N ASP A 390 2.69 2.85 -22.41
CA ASP A 390 3.94 2.46 -23.08
C ASP A 390 4.48 1.15 -22.47
N SER A 391 5.55 1.19 -21.66
CA SER A 391 6.06 -0.03 -21.00
C SER A 391 5.09 -0.72 -20.01
N GLY A 392 4.12 0.03 -19.48
CA GLY A 392 3.15 -0.44 -18.48
C GLY A 392 3.70 -0.66 -17.07
N LEU A 393 4.99 -0.38 -16.80
CA LEU A 393 5.62 -0.66 -15.51
C LEU A 393 5.09 0.25 -14.39
N THR A 394 5.01 1.56 -14.61
CA THR A 394 4.45 2.52 -13.65
C THR A 394 3.00 2.19 -13.30
N LEU A 395 2.19 1.92 -14.32
CA LEU A 395 0.78 1.54 -14.15
C LEU A 395 0.64 0.21 -13.40
N SER A 396 1.50 -0.78 -13.67
CA SER A 396 1.48 -2.05 -12.92
C SER A 396 1.79 -1.88 -11.43
N TRP A 397 2.62 -0.89 -11.10
CA TRP A 397 2.91 -0.53 -9.72
C TRP A 397 1.71 0.20 -9.09
N LEU A 398 1.10 1.16 -9.80
CA LEU A 398 -0.09 1.87 -9.34
C LEU A 398 -1.25 0.92 -9.04
N VAL A 399 -1.53 -0.02 -9.95
CA VAL A 399 -2.57 -1.05 -9.76
C VAL A 399 -2.28 -1.86 -8.50
N LYS A 400 -1.04 -2.29 -8.27
CA LYS A 400 -0.67 -3.02 -7.03
C LYS A 400 -0.82 -2.14 -5.78
N ASN A 401 -0.43 -0.88 -5.85
CA ASN A 401 -0.54 0.07 -4.74
C ASN A 401 -2.01 0.30 -4.35
N LEU A 402 -2.88 0.54 -5.32
CA LEU A 402 -4.30 0.81 -5.09
C LEU A 402 -5.08 -0.45 -4.69
N ARG A 403 -4.75 -1.64 -5.22
CA ARG A 403 -5.36 -2.91 -4.76
C ARG A 403 -5.15 -3.16 -3.27
N ASN A 404 -3.99 -2.79 -2.74
CA ASN A 404 -3.69 -2.94 -1.30
C ASN A 404 -4.52 -2.03 -0.40
N ARG A 405 -5.30 -1.10 -0.97
CA ARG A 405 -6.26 -0.25 -0.25
C ARG A 405 -7.67 -0.84 -0.21
N ASN A 406 -7.83 -2.09 -0.64
CA ASN A 406 -9.08 -2.86 -0.62
C ASN A 406 -10.30 -2.18 -1.28
N PRO A 407 -10.18 -1.64 -2.52
CA PRO A 407 -11.38 -1.19 -3.25
C PRO A 407 -12.30 -2.39 -3.55
N ARG A 408 -13.61 -2.12 -3.72
CA ARG A 408 -14.59 -3.13 -4.14
C ARG A 408 -14.28 -3.64 -5.55
N SER A 409 -13.89 -2.73 -6.44
CA SER A 409 -13.38 -3.06 -7.77
C SER A 409 -12.28 -2.08 -8.17
N LEU A 410 -11.33 -2.55 -8.99
CA LEU A 410 -10.29 -1.70 -9.56
C LEU A 410 -10.09 -2.07 -11.03
N GLU A 411 -10.54 -1.20 -11.90
CA GLU A 411 -10.41 -1.33 -13.35
C GLU A 411 -9.43 -0.31 -13.92
N VAL A 412 -8.88 -0.62 -15.09
CA VAL A 412 -7.95 0.25 -15.81
C VAL A 412 -8.51 0.50 -17.20
N ILE A 413 -8.66 1.77 -17.56
CA ILE A 413 -9.04 2.20 -18.91
C ILE A 413 -7.93 3.13 -19.40
N THR A 414 -7.44 2.90 -20.61
CA THR A 414 -6.47 3.80 -21.23
C THR A 414 -6.95 4.34 -22.55
N LEU A 415 -6.61 5.59 -22.87
CA LEU A 415 -6.91 6.15 -24.17
C LEU A 415 -6.01 5.54 -25.25
N LEU A 416 -4.70 5.45 -25.01
CA LEU A 416 -3.73 4.96 -26.00
C LEU A 416 -2.92 3.79 -25.44
N ARG A 417 -2.61 2.82 -26.29
CA ARG A 417 -1.70 1.73 -25.95
C ARG A 417 -0.69 1.54 -27.07
N LYS A 418 0.56 1.25 -26.70
CA LYS A 418 1.62 0.83 -27.63
C LYS A 418 1.89 -0.66 -27.44
N PRO A 419 1.22 -1.55 -28.21
CA PRO A 419 1.31 -2.99 -28.00
C PRO A 419 2.74 -3.52 -27.97
N ASP A 420 3.59 -3.02 -28.87
CA ASP A 420 4.97 -3.47 -29.03
C ASP A 420 5.91 -3.00 -27.91
N ALA A 421 5.52 -1.98 -27.14
CA ALA A 421 6.32 -1.45 -26.05
C ALA A 421 6.00 -2.09 -24.68
N LEU A 422 4.88 -2.82 -24.58
CA LEU A 422 4.40 -3.41 -23.34
C LEU A 422 5.37 -4.44 -22.77
N ARG A 423 5.76 -4.23 -21.51
CA ARG A 423 6.61 -5.18 -20.76
C ARG A 423 5.88 -5.80 -19.56
N ALA A 424 4.84 -5.14 -19.06
CA ALA A 424 4.07 -5.59 -17.91
C ALA A 424 2.80 -6.34 -18.32
N LYS A 425 2.45 -7.39 -17.58
CA LYS A 425 1.13 -8.03 -17.68
C LYS A 425 0.11 -7.16 -16.93
N LEU A 426 -0.73 -6.46 -17.67
CA LEU A 426 -1.81 -5.63 -17.16
C LEU A 426 -3.15 -6.21 -17.61
N ASP A 427 -4.11 -6.22 -16.69
CA ASP A 427 -5.51 -6.49 -17.00
C ASP A 427 -6.18 -5.14 -17.27
N ILE A 428 -6.43 -4.86 -18.55
CA ILE A 428 -6.95 -3.58 -19.02
C ILE A 428 -8.40 -3.80 -19.42
N ALA A 429 -9.32 -3.04 -18.81
CA ALA A 429 -10.75 -3.17 -19.04
C ALA A 429 -11.14 -2.59 -20.41
N ASP A 430 -10.68 -1.40 -20.78
CA ASP A 430 -10.85 -0.83 -22.13
C ASP A 430 -9.58 -0.16 -22.65
N ILE A 431 -9.46 -0.13 -23.98
CA ILE A 431 -8.42 0.59 -24.70
C ILE A 431 -9.09 1.46 -25.74
N GLY A 432 -8.80 2.76 -25.74
CA GLY A 432 -9.29 3.68 -26.76
C GLY A 432 -8.75 3.31 -28.13
N PHE A 433 -7.42 3.37 -28.29
CA PHE A 433 -6.72 3.13 -29.55
C PHE A 433 -5.39 2.41 -29.31
N ASP A 434 -5.09 1.41 -30.14
CA ASP A 434 -3.73 0.92 -30.31
C ASP A 434 -3.00 1.81 -31.31
N ILE A 435 -1.81 2.28 -30.96
CA ILE A 435 -0.96 3.12 -31.83
C ILE A 435 0.42 2.49 -32.03
N PRO A 436 1.09 2.76 -33.17
CA PRO A 436 2.44 2.29 -33.38
C PRO A 436 3.41 2.88 -32.34
N ASN A 437 4.60 2.31 -32.22
CA ASN A 437 5.62 2.78 -31.29
C ASN A 437 6.30 4.08 -31.77
N GLU A 438 5.51 5.13 -31.94
CA GLU A 438 5.92 6.45 -32.37
C GLU A 438 5.80 7.47 -31.23
N PHE A 439 6.55 8.56 -31.34
CA PHE A 439 6.46 9.65 -30.39
C PHE A 439 5.22 10.51 -30.71
N VAL A 440 4.27 10.57 -29.78
CA VAL A 440 2.98 11.25 -29.95
C VAL A 440 2.82 12.40 -28.96
N ILE A 441 2.11 13.43 -29.39
CA ILE A 441 1.79 14.65 -28.63
C ILE A 441 0.32 15.01 -28.78
N GLY A 442 -0.15 15.96 -27.98
CA GLY A 442 -1.54 16.43 -28.05
C GLY A 442 -2.50 15.64 -27.19
N TYR A 443 -3.64 16.25 -26.89
CA TYR A 443 -4.68 15.71 -26.01
C TYR A 443 -4.13 15.20 -24.67
N GLY A 444 -3.33 16.04 -24.00
CA GLY A 444 -2.68 15.72 -22.73
C GLY A 444 -1.23 15.23 -22.84
N LEU A 445 -0.84 14.64 -23.98
CA LEU A 445 0.53 14.19 -24.23
C LEU A 445 1.46 15.37 -24.55
N ASP A 446 2.73 15.28 -24.14
CA ASP A 446 3.69 16.39 -24.28
C ASP A 446 5.03 16.02 -24.90
N TYR A 447 5.70 17.07 -25.39
CA TYR A 447 7.14 17.12 -25.55
C TYR A 447 7.65 18.38 -24.87
N ALA A 448 8.59 18.22 -23.93
CA ALA A 448 9.15 19.32 -23.14
C ALA A 448 8.07 20.22 -22.51
N GLU A 449 7.01 19.61 -21.95
CA GLU A 449 5.85 20.27 -21.33
C GLU A 449 5.00 21.14 -22.27
N ARG A 450 5.15 20.98 -23.60
CA ARG A 450 4.35 21.67 -24.63
C ARG A 450 3.37 20.71 -25.31
N TYR A 451 2.47 21.24 -26.13
CA TYR A 451 1.55 20.51 -27.04
C TYR A 451 0.34 19.82 -26.40
N ARG A 452 0.25 19.71 -25.06
CA ARG A 452 -0.87 19.02 -24.38
C ARG A 452 -2.27 19.55 -24.75
N ASP A 453 -2.35 20.84 -25.08
CA ASP A 453 -3.56 21.58 -25.39
C ASP A 453 -4.10 21.36 -26.81
N LEU A 454 -3.36 20.66 -27.69
CA LEU A 454 -3.89 20.28 -29.00
C LEU A 454 -5.10 19.35 -28.84
N PRO A 455 -6.21 19.57 -29.58
CA PRO A 455 -7.45 18.80 -29.41
C PRO A 455 -7.41 17.41 -30.08
N TYR A 456 -6.27 17.02 -30.62
CA TYR A 456 -6.04 15.77 -31.35
C TYR A 456 -4.71 15.15 -30.90
N VAL A 457 -4.51 13.86 -31.19
CA VAL A 457 -3.22 13.20 -31.01
C VAL A 457 -2.45 13.28 -32.33
N GLY A 458 -1.23 13.79 -32.29
CA GLY A 458 -0.39 13.99 -33.47
C GLY A 458 1.05 13.54 -33.26
N THR A 459 1.84 13.63 -34.32
CA THR A 459 3.28 13.34 -34.34
C THR A 459 4.07 14.61 -34.59
N LEU A 460 5.28 14.70 -34.04
CA LEU A 460 6.19 15.82 -34.28
C LEU A 460 7.08 15.58 -35.48
N HIS A 461 7.40 16.64 -36.22
CA HIS A 461 8.40 16.58 -37.27
C HIS A 461 9.78 16.23 -36.65
N PRO A 462 10.57 15.32 -37.24
CA PRO A 462 11.86 14.88 -36.68
C PRO A 462 12.81 16.01 -36.27
N ARG A 463 12.83 17.10 -37.05
CA ARG A 463 13.59 18.34 -36.78
C ARG A 463 13.37 18.97 -35.41
N VAL A 464 12.27 18.65 -34.73
CA VAL A 464 11.91 19.23 -33.43
C VAL A 464 12.65 18.54 -32.28
N TYR A 465 12.96 17.24 -32.42
CA TYR A 465 13.53 16.43 -31.33
C TYR A 465 14.82 15.69 -31.69
N GLN A 466 15.23 15.69 -32.97
CA GLN A 466 16.54 15.21 -33.40
C GLN A 466 17.48 16.42 -33.48
N SER A 467 18.35 16.56 -32.47
CA SER A 467 19.45 17.55 -32.44
C SER A 467 20.72 16.94 -33.00
#